data_AF-A0AA37JDT4-F1
#
_entry.id   AF-A0AA37JDT4-F1
#
_cell.length_a   1.000
_cell.length_b   1.000
_cell.length_c   1.000
_cell.angle_alpha   90.00
_cell.angle_beta   90.00
_cell.angle_gamma   90.00
#
_symmetry.space_group_name_H-M   'P 1'
#
loop_
_entity.id
_entity.type
_entity.pdbx_description
1 polymer ?
#
loop_
_entity_poly.entity_id
_entity_poly.type
_entity_poly.pdbx_seq_one_letter_code
_entity_poly.pdbx_strand_id
1 'polypeptide(L)'
;MRCGKTMTALLLAGLVGSSVFMSTDTAWAAAGWKQEGSQWKYIDTDGSEHKGWAKSTDGTYYYMDLSTGYMVTGWKQINNNWYYFRSNGAMATKWVEDGGKYYYLMDDTGVLVKGWLRIGDDYYYMKGDGAMSTGWREMDGGWFYFKENGKCTLGWGQIGSDWFYFGPDGKMLTGWQQIGGDYYYLNSDSKSVLGKMMTGWLSDGTNKYYMDTSSGKMAHGWKELDGAWYYFNDAGHMMTGWIQLSGVYYYLDPSTGKMAANTTLTIDGVSYTFASNGAYQNSNSGAPSTGGNVSAPGSGTNNTNAPGTSNNNTNTSGGPGGSSTGNGSLSSAPGSSDNTPGGSSSPGGSNAPGGSSSNNGVYQLAPGLTNGPG
;
A
#
# COMPACT_ATOMS: atom_id res chain seq x y z
N MET A 1 13.78 12.51 39.79
CA MET A 1 13.20 11.32 40.47
C MET A 1 12.16 10.71 39.54
N ARG A 2 12.48 9.61 38.87
CA ARG A 2 11.50 8.84 38.09
C ARG A 2 11.54 7.40 38.59
N CYS A 3 10.48 7.03 39.29
CA CYS A 3 10.21 5.70 39.82
C CYS A 3 9.83 4.78 38.66
N GLY A 4 10.75 3.91 38.26
CA GLY A 4 10.48 2.82 37.31
C GLY A 4 9.86 1.66 38.05
N LYS A 5 8.57 1.42 37.78
CA LYS A 5 7.78 0.33 38.35
C LYS A 5 8.38 -1.02 37.92
N THR A 6 8.83 -1.81 38.90
CA THR A 6 9.13 -3.23 38.72
C THR A 6 7.83 -3.96 38.41
N MET A 7 7.64 -4.38 37.16
CA MET A 7 6.58 -5.30 36.76
C MET A 7 6.97 -6.69 37.23
N THR A 8 6.42 -7.12 38.36
CA THR A 8 6.48 -8.50 38.83
C THR A 8 5.65 -9.36 37.87
N ALA A 9 6.32 -10.09 36.98
CA ALA A 9 5.67 -11.07 36.12
C ALA A 9 5.20 -12.26 36.98
N LEU A 10 3.89 -12.41 37.12
CA LEU A 10 3.27 -13.56 37.76
C LEU A 10 3.37 -14.75 36.79
N LEU A 11 4.28 -15.68 37.06
CA LEU A 11 4.38 -16.97 36.37
C LEU A 11 3.20 -17.85 36.79
N LEU A 12 2.12 -17.89 36.00
CA LEU A 12 1.21 -19.04 36.01
C LEU A 12 1.78 -20.12 35.10
N ALA A 13 2.70 -20.92 35.65
CA ALA A 13 2.90 -22.26 35.14
C ALA A 13 1.76 -23.12 35.70
N GLY A 14 0.90 -23.66 34.82
CA GLY A 14 -0.11 -24.63 35.21
C GLY A 14 0.56 -25.87 35.76
N LEU A 15 0.69 -25.93 37.09
CA LEU A 15 1.32 -27.02 37.82
C LEU A 15 0.24 -28.03 38.18
N VAL A 16 0.06 -29.06 37.34
CA VAL A 16 -0.75 -30.23 37.67
C VAL A 16 0.20 -31.37 37.99
N GLY A 17 0.51 -31.54 39.26
CA GLY A 17 1.22 -32.70 39.79
C GLY A 17 0.52 -33.19 41.05
N SER A 18 -0.43 -34.11 40.90
CA SER A 18 -1.09 -34.79 42.04
C SER A 18 -0.10 -35.71 42.74
N SER A 19 0.05 -35.55 44.05
CA SER A 19 0.93 -36.36 44.90
C SER A 19 0.25 -37.70 45.25
N VAL A 20 0.90 -38.83 44.96
CA VAL A 20 0.56 -40.13 45.55
C VAL A 20 1.84 -40.77 46.08
N PHE A 21 1.83 -41.16 47.36
CA PHE A 21 2.89 -41.92 48.02
C PHE A 21 2.71 -43.43 47.73
N MET A 22 3.72 -44.08 47.14
CA MET A 22 3.90 -45.54 47.12
C MET A 22 5.40 -45.88 47.12
N SER A 23 5.77 -47.03 47.72
CA SER A 23 7.12 -47.44 48.11
C SER A 23 7.92 -48.21 47.04
N THR A 24 9.24 -47.98 47.09
CA THR A 24 10.43 -48.75 46.64
C THR A 24 10.43 -49.52 45.31
N ASP A 25 11.41 -49.11 44.51
CA ASP A 25 12.00 -49.67 43.28
C ASP A 25 11.44 -49.23 41.92
N THR A 26 12.35 -48.61 41.17
CA THR A 26 12.20 -47.78 39.96
C THR A 26 11.63 -46.39 40.27
N ALA A 27 12.51 -45.44 40.57
CA ALA A 27 12.16 -44.02 40.51
C ALA A 27 11.83 -43.69 39.03
N TRP A 28 10.55 -43.71 38.67
CA TRP A 28 10.10 -42.98 37.49
C TRP A 28 10.44 -41.52 37.75
N ALA A 29 11.49 -41.02 37.10
CA ALA A 29 11.73 -39.59 37.01
C ALA A 29 10.43 -39.00 36.44
N ALA A 30 9.72 -38.21 37.23
CA ALA A 30 8.47 -37.62 36.79
C ALA A 30 8.76 -36.79 35.52
N ALA A 31 8.14 -37.17 34.41
CA ALA A 31 8.23 -36.42 33.17
C ALA A 31 7.82 -34.96 33.43
N GLY A 32 8.50 -34.02 32.79
CA GLY A 32 8.12 -32.63 32.87
C GLY A 32 9.29 -31.65 32.90
N TRP A 33 8.95 -30.41 33.23
CA TRP A 33 9.87 -29.30 33.23
C TRP A 33 10.86 -29.38 34.39
N LYS A 34 12.15 -29.29 34.06
CA LYS A 34 13.25 -29.22 35.03
C LYS A 34 13.99 -27.90 34.85
N GLN A 35 14.08 -27.12 35.92
CA GLN A 35 14.82 -25.87 35.92
C GLN A 35 16.28 -26.10 36.32
N GLU A 36 17.21 -25.54 35.55
CA GLU A 36 18.65 -25.56 35.82
C GLU A 36 19.17 -24.11 35.76
N GLY A 37 19.32 -23.48 36.93
CA GLY A 37 19.61 -22.05 37.02
C GLY A 37 18.49 -21.20 36.43
N SER A 38 18.80 -20.37 35.43
CA SER A 38 17.82 -19.56 34.68
C SER A 38 17.25 -20.27 33.45
N GLN A 39 17.70 -21.49 33.14
CA GLN A 39 17.32 -22.23 31.96
C GLN A 39 16.38 -23.38 32.31
N TRP A 40 15.62 -23.85 31.32
CA TRP A 40 14.64 -24.92 31.47
C TRP A 40 14.96 -26.07 30.54
N LYS A 41 14.78 -27.30 31.00
CA LYS A 41 14.78 -28.53 30.21
C LYS A 41 13.44 -29.23 30.35
N TYR A 42 13.12 -30.13 29.41
CA TYR A 42 11.98 -31.00 29.51
C TYR A 42 12.47 -32.45 29.57
N ILE A 43 11.98 -33.20 30.55
CA ILE A 43 12.34 -34.60 30.77
C ILE A 43 11.18 -35.47 30.30
N ASP A 44 11.44 -36.42 29.41
CA ASP A 44 10.46 -37.35 28.89
C ASP A 44 10.07 -38.42 29.94
N THR A 45 9.00 -39.17 29.66
CA THR A 45 8.50 -40.23 30.57
C THR A 45 9.47 -41.37 30.81
N ASP A 46 10.44 -41.56 29.93
CA ASP A 46 11.54 -42.52 30.09
C ASP A 46 12.73 -41.94 30.90
N GLY A 47 12.63 -40.69 31.35
CA GLY A 47 13.66 -39.98 32.10
C GLY A 47 14.74 -39.32 31.23
N SER A 48 14.63 -39.38 29.90
CA SER A 48 15.59 -38.75 28.99
C SER A 48 15.33 -37.24 28.81
N GLU A 49 16.35 -36.49 28.38
CA GLU A 49 16.21 -35.06 28.04
C GLU A 49 15.60 -34.90 26.65
N HIS A 50 14.46 -34.21 26.58
CA HIS A 50 13.78 -33.93 25.33
C HIS A 50 14.53 -32.89 24.50
N LYS A 51 14.60 -33.12 23.19
CA LYS A 51 15.30 -32.26 22.22
C LYS A 51 14.41 -32.03 21.01
N GLY A 52 14.43 -30.82 20.47
CA GLY A 52 13.59 -30.42 19.34
C GLY A 52 12.18 -29.99 19.78
N TRP A 53 11.20 -30.27 18.93
CA TRP A 53 9.82 -29.81 19.13
C TRP A 53 9.11 -30.59 20.23
N ALA A 54 8.60 -29.88 21.23
CA ALA A 54 7.72 -30.41 22.26
C ALA A 54 6.33 -29.76 22.15
N LYS A 55 5.28 -30.52 22.45
CA LYS A 55 3.90 -30.04 22.49
C LYS A 55 3.28 -30.40 23.83
N SER A 56 2.76 -29.41 24.54
CA SER A 56 2.01 -29.63 25.78
C SER A 56 0.60 -30.15 25.52
N THR A 57 -0.04 -30.68 26.57
CA THR A 57 -1.40 -31.23 26.52
C THR A 57 -2.46 -30.20 26.13
N ASP A 58 -2.21 -28.91 26.41
CA ASP A 58 -3.07 -27.79 25.99
C ASP A 58 -2.86 -27.36 24.53
N GLY A 59 -1.93 -28.01 23.82
CA GLY A 59 -1.62 -27.75 22.43
C GLY A 59 -0.53 -26.72 22.17
N THR A 60 0.07 -26.14 23.21
CA THR A 60 1.16 -25.17 23.08
C THR A 60 2.45 -25.85 22.61
N TYR A 61 3.15 -25.23 21.65
CA TYR A 61 4.43 -25.72 21.14
C TYR A 61 5.61 -25.04 21.83
N TYR A 62 6.66 -25.81 22.08
CA TYR A 62 7.94 -25.40 22.63
C TYR A 62 9.07 -25.97 21.77
N TYR A 63 10.27 -25.41 21.90
CA TYR A 63 11.45 -25.97 21.25
C TYR A 63 12.61 -26.08 22.22
N MET A 64 13.15 -27.27 22.34
CA MET A 64 14.32 -27.60 23.14
C MET A 64 15.53 -27.64 22.19
N ASP A 65 16.57 -26.87 22.51
CA ASP A 65 17.76 -26.79 21.67
C ASP A 65 18.40 -28.17 21.48
N LEU A 66 18.65 -28.56 20.22
CA LEU A 66 19.12 -29.90 19.88
C LEU A 66 20.49 -30.24 20.49
N SER A 67 21.33 -29.23 20.72
CA SER A 67 22.66 -29.43 21.28
C SER A 67 22.61 -29.56 22.81
N THR A 68 21.92 -28.63 23.47
CA THR A 68 21.98 -28.48 24.93
C THR A 68 20.77 -29.04 25.69
N GLY A 69 19.65 -29.30 25.00
CA GLY A 69 18.38 -29.67 25.62
C GLY A 69 17.68 -28.50 26.34
N TYR A 70 18.22 -27.28 26.30
CA TYR A 70 17.60 -26.11 26.94
C TYR A 70 16.47 -25.51 26.10
N MET A 71 15.43 -25.05 26.77
CA MET A 71 14.27 -24.40 26.19
C MET A 71 14.68 -23.11 25.48
N VAL A 72 14.24 -22.96 24.24
CA VAL A 72 14.49 -21.77 23.44
C VAL A 72 13.48 -20.68 23.77
N THR A 73 13.98 -19.45 23.87
CA THR A 73 13.20 -18.21 23.95
C THR A 73 13.72 -17.24 22.88
N GLY A 74 12.88 -16.32 22.43
CA GLY A 74 13.17 -15.36 21.38
C GLY A 74 13.18 -15.99 19.97
N TRP A 75 13.87 -15.34 19.05
CA TRP A 75 13.97 -15.77 17.66
C TRP A 75 14.83 -17.01 17.50
N LYS A 76 14.34 -18.01 16.77
CA LYS A 76 15.11 -19.20 16.39
C LYS A 76 14.78 -19.60 14.96
N GLN A 77 15.83 -19.87 14.19
CA GLN A 77 15.70 -20.50 12.89
C GLN A 77 15.75 -22.03 13.04
N ILE A 78 14.74 -22.71 12.51
CA ILE A 78 14.59 -24.16 12.55
C ILE A 78 14.17 -24.61 11.15
N ASN A 79 14.97 -25.48 10.52
CA ASN A 79 14.72 -25.97 9.16
C ASN A 79 14.44 -24.83 8.16
N ASN A 80 15.31 -23.81 8.17
CA ASN A 80 15.22 -22.58 7.37
C ASN A 80 14.05 -21.64 7.67
N ASN A 81 13.11 -22.02 8.53
CA ASN A 81 11.99 -21.18 8.95
C ASN A 81 12.30 -20.44 10.26
N TRP A 82 11.86 -19.20 10.36
CA TRP A 82 11.99 -18.41 11.59
C TRP A 82 10.74 -18.55 12.44
N TYR A 83 10.96 -18.77 13.74
CA TYR A 83 9.93 -18.83 14.78
C TYR A 83 10.30 -17.87 15.90
N TYR A 84 9.29 -17.45 16.65
CA TYR A 84 9.49 -16.67 17.87
C TYR A 84 8.92 -17.42 19.07
N PHE A 85 9.75 -17.66 20.08
CA PHE A 85 9.34 -18.26 21.34
C PHE A 85 9.23 -17.16 22.40
N ARG A 86 8.08 -17.04 23.06
CA ARG A 86 7.85 -16.04 24.11
C ARG A 86 8.80 -16.29 25.30
N SER A 87 8.84 -15.37 26.26
CA SER A 87 9.69 -15.49 27.45
C SER A 87 9.43 -16.75 28.28
N ASN A 88 8.23 -17.31 28.21
CA ASN A 88 7.86 -18.59 28.83
C ASN A 88 8.12 -19.82 27.92
N GLY A 89 8.78 -19.64 26.78
CA GLY A 89 9.11 -20.70 25.82
C GLY A 89 7.98 -21.10 24.87
N ALA A 90 6.76 -20.57 25.04
CA ALA A 90 5.65 -20.88 24.15
C ALA A 90 5.89 -20.27 22.76
N MET A 91 5.75 -21.07 21.71
CA MET A 91 5.81 -20.61 20.32
C MET A 91 4.70 -19.59 20.07
N ALA A 92 5.07 -18.42 19.54
CA ALA A 92 4.13 -17.39 19.18
C ALA A 92 3.50 -17.64 17.81
N THR A 93 2.22 -17.31 17.70
CA THR A 93 1.50 -17.16 16.44
C THR A 93 0.92 -15.74 16.36
N LYS A 94 0.53 -15.30 15.16
CA LYS A 94 0.02 -13.96 14.85
C LYS A 94 1.00 -12.85 15.20
N TRP A 95 0.50 -11.71 15.64
CA TRP A 95 1.29 -10.51 15.92
C TRP A 95 2.22 -10.72 17.13
N VAL A 96 3.49 -10.37 16.92
CA VAL A 96 4.53 -10.28 17.94
C VAL A 96 5.17 -8.90 17.85
N GLU A 97 5.29 -8.24 19.00
CA GLU A 97 6.12 -7.04 19.14
C GLU A 97 7.45 -7.43 19.77
N ASP A 98 8.55 -7.05 19.12
CA ASP A 98 9.91 -7.29 19.61
C ASP A 98 10.78 -6.07 19.25
N GLY A 99 11.38 -5.43 20.25
CA GLY A 99 12.23 -4.25 20.06
C GLY A 99 11.53 -3.07 19.36
N GLY A 100 10.22 -2.87 19.60
CA GLY A 100 9.42 -1.82 18.96
C GLY A 100 9.08 -2.07 17.49
N LYS A 101 9.34 -3.28 16.98
CA LYS A 101 8.94 -3.73 15.65
C LYS A 101 7.85 -4.77 15.77
N TYR A 102 6.98 -4.82 14.77
CA TYR A 102 5.89 -5.79 14.68
C TYR A 102 6.19 -6.86 13.64
N TYR A 103 5.90 -8.10 13.99
CA TYR A 103 6.09 -9.30 13.17
C TYR A 103 4.81 -10.11 13.15
N TYR A 104 4.61 -10.92 12.11
CA TYR A 104 3.47 -11.82 12.03
C TYR A 104 3.96 -13.25 11.81
N LEU A 105 3.54 -14.15 12.71
CA LEU A 105 3.79 -15.57 12.65
C LEU A 105 2.50 -16.25 12.16
N MET A 106 2.57 -17.19 11.22
CA MET A 106 1.39 -17.89 10.70
C MET A 106 0.61 -18.56 11.84
N ASP A 107 -0.72 -18.51 11.79
CA ASP A 107 -1.57 -18.99 12.90
C ASP A 107 -1.45 -20.50 13.14
N ASP A 108 -1.30 -21.25 12.06
CA ASP A 108 -1.25 -22.71 12.04
C ASP A 108 0.14 -23.29 12.33
N THR A 109 1.18 -22.64 11.80
CA THR A 109 2.55 -23.18 11.79
C THR A 109 3.52 -22.39 12.66
N GLY A 110 3.22 -21.13 13.03
CA GLY A 110 4.15 -20.26 13.75
C GLY A 110 5.32 -19.74 12.92
N VAL A 111 5.34 -20.00 11.61
CA VAL A 111 6.40 -19.54 10.70
C VAL A 111 6.28 -18.02 10.47
N LEU A 112 7.41 -17.32 10.53
CA LEU A 112 7.49 -15.89 10.22
C LEU A 112 7.05 -15.57 8.79
N VAL A 113 6.09 -14.66 8.67
CA VAL A 113 5.61 -14.14 7.38
C VAL A 113 6.55 -13.05 6.85
N LYS A 114 6.80 -13.11 5.55
CA LYS A 114 7.53 -12.11 4.76
C LYS A 114 6.73 -11.80 3.49
N GLY A 115 6.84 -10.57 2.98
CA GLY A 115 6.08 -10.10 1.83
C GLY A 115 4.66 -9.65 2.21
N TRP A 116 3.74 -9.73 1.26
CA TRP A 116 2.35 -9.36 1.48
C TRP A 116 1.66 -10.26 2.50
N LEU A 117 0.81 -9.66 3.32
CA LEU A 117 -0.01 -10.31 4.32
C LEU A 117 -1.41 -9.71 4.29
N ARG A 118 -2.43 -10.55 4.14
CA ARG A 118 -3.84 -10.15 4.23
C ARG A 118 -4.47 -10.71 5.51
N ILE A 119 -5.09 -9.84 6.30
CA ILE A 119 -5.86 -10.21 7.49
C ILE A 119 -7.24 -9.59 7.37
N GLY A 120 -8.26 -10.41 7.12
CA GLY A 120 -9.59 -9.90 6.76
C GLY A 120 -9.53 -9.11 5.46
N ASP A 121 -9.97 -7.85 5.49
CA ASP A 121 -9.92 -6.93 4.35
C ASP A 121 -8.69 -6.00 4.35
N ASP A 122 -7.85 -6.11 5.38
CA ASP A 122 -6.67 -5.28 5.53
C ASP A 122 -5.44 -5.98 4.93
N TYR A 123 -4.62 -5.18 4.24
CA TYR A 123 -3.35 -5.61 3.68
C TYR A 123 -2.18 -5.01 4.46
N TYR A 124 -1.12 -5.78 4.62
CA TYR A 124 0.12 -5.43 5.30
C TYR A 124 1.29 -5.87 4.43
N TYR A 125 2.45 -5.27 4.65
CA TYR A 125 3.69 -5.75 4.03
C TYR A 125 4.74 -6.03 5.09
N MET A 126 5.19 -7.28 5.17
CA MET A 126 6.25 -7.72 6.05
C MET A 126 7.58 -7.64 5.29
N LYS A 127 8.54 -6.85 5.78
CA LYS A 127 9.84 -6.64 5.11
C LYS A 127 10.66 -7.94 5.04
N GLY A 128 11.81 -7.89 4.35
CA GLY A 128 12.70 -9.05 4.23
C GLY A 128 13.24 -9.60 5.55
N ASP A 129 13.33 -8.76 6.58
CA ASP A 129 13.66 -9.11 7.98
C ASP A 129 12.42 -9.56 8.78
N GLY A 130 11.23 -9.60 8.17
CA GLY A 130 9.96 -9.94 8.79
C GLY A 130 9.28 -8.79 9.51
N ALA A 131 9.90 -7.62 9.64
CA ALA A 131 9.29 -6.50 10.33
C ALA A 131 8.22 -5.81 9.45
N MET A 132 7.06 -5.50 10.02
CA MET A 132 5.96 -4.81 9.36
C MET A 132 6.39 -3.45 8.81
N SER A 133 5.98 -3.13 7.58
CA SER A 133 6.20 -1.83 6.95
C SER A 133 5.22 -0.79 7.47
N THR A 134 5.70 0.44 7.58
CA THR A 134 4.92 1.66 7.85
C THR A 134 5.47 2.77 6.95
N GLY A 135 4.65 3.77 6.65
CA GLY A 135 4.99 4.89 5.78
C GLY A 135 5.06 4.53 4.30
N TRP A 136 5.72 5.41 3.54
CA TRP A 136 5.92 5.28 2.10
C TRP A 136 6.87 4.14 1.75
N ARG A 137 6.53 3.39 0.69
CA ARG A 137 7.35 2.31 0.18
C ARG A 137 7.24 2.19 -1.33
N GLU A 138 8.38 2.23 -2.01
CA GLU A 138 8.48 1.91 -3.43
C GLU A 138 8.74 0.42 -3.60
N MET A 139 7.89 -0.25 -4.37
CA MET A 139 8.02 -1.67 -4.73
C MET A 139 7.16 -1.97 -5.96
N ASP A 140 7.50 -3.01 -6.71
CA ASP A 140 6.72 -3.49 -7.87
C ASP A 140 6.35 -2.37 -8.89
N GLY A 141 7.29 -1.43 -9.09
CA GLY A 141 7.15 -0.30 -10.00
C GLY A 141 6.12 0.76 -9.56
N GLY A 142 5.75 0.81 -8.28
CA GLY A 142 4.81 1.79 -7.75
C GLY A 142 5.09 2.19 -6.30
N TRP A 143 4.42 3.26 -5.86
CA TRP A 143 4.45 3.73 -4.49
C TRP A 143 3.25 3.22 -3.71
N PHE A 144 3.50 2.72 -2.51
CA PHE A 144 2.49 2.29 -1.55
C PHE A 144 2.61 3.11 -0.28
N TYR A 145 1.52 3.25 0.45
CA TYR A 145 1.54 3.85 1.78
C TYR A 145 0.93 2.93 2.82
N PHE A 146 1.71 2.60 3.84
CA PHE A 146 1.28 1.81 4.99
C PHE A 146 1.06 2.75 6.17
N LYS A 147 -0.14 2.72 6.76
CA LYS A 147 -0.47 3.51 7.96
C LYS A 147 0.41 3.09 9.14
N GLU A 148 0.39 3.86 10.23
CA GLU A 148 1.18 3.54 11.44
C GLU A 148 0.86 2.16 12.01
N ASN A 149 -0.39 1.71 11.88
CA ASN A 149 -0.82 0.36 12.25
C ASN A 149 -0.50 -0.70 11.18
N GLY A 150 0.31 -0.37 10.17
CA GLY A 150 0.79 -1.26 9.11
C GLY A 150 -0.20 -1.53 7.97
N LYS A 151 -1.44 -1.07 8.08
CA LYS A 151 -2.46 -1.29 7.04
C LYS A 151 -2.12 -0.49 5.78
N CYS A 152 -2.12 -1.15 4.64
CA CYS A 152 -2.00 -0.55 3.32
C CYS A 152 -3.18 0.40 3.05
N THR A 153 -2.89 1.51 2.38
CA THR A 153 -3.88 2.53 2.03
C THR A 153 -4.41 2.27 0.64
N LEU A 154 -5.74 2.26 0.49
CA LEU A 154 -6.46 2.12 -0.78
C LEU A 154 -7.40 3.32 -0.93
N GLY A 155 -7.63 3.78 -2.16
CA GLY A 155 -8.44 4.96 -2.43
C GLY A 155 -7.81 6.26 -1.92
N TRP A 156 -8.64 7.20 -1.47
CA TRP A 156 -8.17 8.48 -0.92
C TRP A 156 -7.39 8.28 0.38
N GLY A 157 -6.17 8.80 0.42
CA GLY A 157 -5.32 8.83 1.61
C GLY A 157 -4.79 10.23 1.86
N GLN A 158 -5.02 10.75 3.08
CA GLN A 158 -4.39 11.98 3.55
C GLN A 158 -3.11 11.64 4.29
N ILE A 159 -1.96 12.11 3.77
CA ILE A 159 -0.65 11.92 4.38
C ILE A 159 -0.06 13.30 4.68
N GLY A 160 0.05 13.63 5.97
CA GLY A 160 0.37 14.99 6.40
C GLY A 160 -0.77 15.95 6.00
N SER A 161 -0.43 17.04 5.32
CA SER A 161 -1.42 17.98 4.78
C SER A 161 -1.92 17.61 3.38
N ASP A 162 -1.30 16.64 2.73
CA ASP A 162 -1.48 16.37 1.31
C ASP A 162 -2.38 15.15 1.08
N TRP A 163 -3.19 15.23 0.03
CA TRP A 163 -4.06 14.14 -0.40
C TRP A 163 -3.43 13.36 -1.55
N PHE A 164 -3.59 12.04 -1.51
CA PHE A 164 -3.12 11.11 -2.52
C PHE A 164 -4.25 10.15 -2.85
N TYR A 165 -4.16 9.48 -3.99
CA TYR A 165 -5.08 8.42 -4.35
C TYR A 165 -4.33 7.13 -4.67
N PHE A 166 -4.75 6.03 -4.06
CA PHE A 166 -4.18 4.70 -4.25
C PHE A 166 -5.19 3.83 -4.99
N GLY A 167 -4.74 3.13 -6.02
CA GLY A 167 -5.57 2.20 -6.77
C GLY A 167 -6.05 1.01 -5.91
N PRO A 168 -6.96 0.18 -6.44
CA PRO A 168 -7.36 -1.07 -5.80
C PRO A 168 -6.18 -2.01 -5.55
N ASP A 169 -5.13 -1.90 -6.37
CA ASP A 169 -3.87 -2.63 -6.24
C ASP A 169 -2.91 -2.03 -5.19
N GLY A 170 -3.32 -0.94 -4.53
CA GLY A 170 -2.54 -0.23 -3.52
C GLY A 170 -1.48 0.71 -4.08
N LYS A 171 -1.31 0.80 -5.40
CA LYS A 171 -0.34 1.71 -6.00
C LYS A 171 -0.89 3.13 -6.05
N MET A 172 -0.06 4.08 -5.64
CA MET A 172 -0.35 5.50 -5.74
C MET A 172 -0.49 5.91 -7.21
N LEU A 173 -1.57 6.59 -7.55
CA LEU A 173 -1.84 7.10 -8.88
C LEU A 173 -1.24 8.50 -9.09
N THR A 174 -0.98 8.85 -10.35
CA THR A 174 -0.53 10.17 -10.80
C THR A 174 -1.29 10.59 -12.07
N GLY A 175 -1.12 11.84 -12.49
CA GLY A 175 -1.78 12.43 -13.65
C GLY A 175 -3.27 12.72 -13.43
N TRP A 176 -4.00 12.90 -14.54
CA TRP A 176 -5.44 13.07 -14.54
C TRP A 176 -6.16 11.78 -14.18
N GLN A 177 -7.09 11.84 -13.23
CA GLN A 177 -7.88 10.70 -12.79
C GLN A 177 -9.36 11.07 -12.70
N GLN A 178 -10.23 10.19 -13.19
CA GLN A 178 -11.66 10.29 -12.98
C GLN A 178 -12.04 9.39 -11.79
N ILE A 179 -12.48 10.01 -10.69
CA ILE A 179 -12.76 9.32 -9.43
C ILE A 179 -14.17 9.72 -8.98
N GLY A 180 -15.08 8.75 -8.90
CA GLY A 180 -16.47 9.02 -8.47
C GLY A 180 -17.25 9.95 -9.41
N GLY A 181 -16.87 10.03 -10.67
CA GLY A 181 -17.50 10.90 -11.69
C GLY A 181 -16.86 12.29 -11.81
N ASP A 182 -16.03 12.70 -10.86
CA ASP A 182 -15.29 13.97 -10.89
C ASP A 182 -13.86 13.76 -11.39
N TYR A 183 -13.27 14.81 -11.98
CA TYR A 183 -11.87 14.80 -12.39
C TYR A 183 -10.96 15.44 -11.36
N TYR A 184 -9.82 14.80 -11.14
CA TYR A 184 -8.75 15.23 -10.24
C TYR A 184 -7.42 15.19 -10.99
N TYR A 185 -6.49 16.04 -10.58
CA TYR A 185 -5.12 15.96 -11.05
C TYR A 185 -4.19 15.61 -9.89
N LEU A 186 -3.60 14.43 -9.96
CA LEU A 186 -2.65 13.90 -9.00
C LEU A 186 -1.26 14.22 -9.55
N ASN A 187 -0.51 15.09 -8.87
CA ASN A 187 0.71 15.67 -9.41
C ASN A 187 1.66 14.63 -10.00
N SER A 188 1.94 14.72 -11.30
CA SER A 188 2.90 13.84 -11.98
C SER A 188 4.31 14.41 -12.04
N ASP A 189 4.53 15.65 -11.61
CA ASP A 189 5.85 16.26 -11.59
C ASP A 189 6.62 15.85 -10.33
N SER A 190 7.70 15.09 -10.55
CA SER A 190 8.61 14.63 -9.50
C SER A 190 9.46 15.75 -8.88
N LYS A 191 9.46 16.96 -9.45
CA LYS A 191 10.12 18.14 -8.85
C LYS A 191 9.31 18.76 -7.71
N SER A 192 8.05 18.36 -7.57
CA SER A 192 7.18 18.66 -6.43
C SER A 192 6.81 17.35 -5.72
N VAL A 193 5.83 17.37 -4.82
CA VAL A 193 5.34 16.17 -4.14
C VAL A 193 4.61 15.29 -5.16
N LEU A 194 5.26 14.24 -5.65
CA LEU A 194 4.68 13.29 -6.61
C LEU A 194 3.41 12.66 -6.03
N GLY A 195 2.35 12.56 -6.84
CA GLY A 195 1.05 11.98 -6.49
C GLY A 195 0.14 12.87 -5.66
N LYS A 196 0.63 14.02 -5.16
CA LYS A 196 -0.20 14.98 -4.42
C LYS A 196 -1.36 15.47 -5.28
N MET A 197 -2.58 15.42 -4.75
CA MET A 197 -3.76 16.02 -5.36
C MET A 197 -3.57 17.53 -5.46
N MET A 198 -3.69 18.07 -6.67
CA MET A 198 -3.55 19.48 -6.95
C MET A 198 -4.86 20.23 -6.71
N THR A 199 -4.75 21.46 -6.23
CA THR A 199 -5.84 22.39 -5.95
C THR A 199 -5.51 23.77 -6.53
N GLY A 200 -6.53 24.56 -6.86
CA GLY A 200 -6.38 25.89 -7.46
C GLY A 200 -6.07 25.83 -8.95
N TRP A 201 -5.41 26.87 -9.45
CA TRP A 201 -5.06 26.99 -10.87
C TRP A 201 -4.03 25.94 -11.30
N LEU A 202 -4.33 25.26 -12.41
CA LEU A 202 -3.46 24.28 -13.05
C LEU A 202 -3.27 24.67 -14.52
N SER A 203 -2.08 24.41 -15.09
CA SER A 203 -1.78 24.62 -16.50
C SER A 203 -0.99 23.44 -17.04
N ASP A 204 -1.38 22.94 -18.21
CA ASP A 204 -0.62 21.93 -18.96
C ASP A 204 0.32 22.55 -20.02
N GLY A 205 0.43 23.89 -20.04
CA GLY A 205 1.17 24.67 -21.02
C GLY A 205 0.34 25.11 -22.23
N THR A 206 -0.80 24.48 -22.49
CA THR A 206 -1.74 24.83 -23.56
C THR A 206 -3.05 25.36 -22.99
N ASN A 207 -3.63 24.65 -22.03
CA ASN A 207 -4.90 24.95 -21.38
C ASN A 207 -4.69 25.27 -19.91
N LYS A 208 -5.58 26.11 -19.38
CA LYS A 208 -5.70 26.36 -17.94
C LYS A 208 -6.93 25.68 -17.40
N TYR A 209 -6.81 25.15 -16.18
CA TYR A 209 -7.87 24.47 -15.44
C TYR A 209 -7.96 25.09 -14.06
N TYR A 210 -9.10 24.88 -13.40
CA TYR A 210 -9.24 25.21 -11.99
C TYR A 210 -9.67 23.98 -11.21
N MET A 211 -8.86 23.57 -10.25
CA MET A 211 -9.16 22.51 -9.30
C MET A 211 -9.74 23.16 -8.04
N ASP A 212 -10.91 22.73 -7.59
CA ASP A 212 -11.55 23.28 -6.40
C ASP A 212 -10.61 23.19 -5.19
N THR A 213 -10.46 24.29 -4.45
CA THR A 213 -9.45 24.38 -3.38
C THR A 213 -9.79 23.56 -2.14
N SER A 214 -11.06 23.21 -1.97
CA SER A 214 -11.53 22.41 -0.84
C SER A 214 -11.53 20.92 -1.16
N SER A 215 -11.96 20.57 -2.37
CA SER A 215 -12.24 19.18 -2.76
C SER A 215 -11.28 18.63 -3.79
N GLY A 216 -10.52 19.46 -4.51
CA GLY A 216 -9.66 19.04 -5.63
C GLY A 216 -10.40 18.71 -6.92
N LYS A 217 -11.73 18.85 -6.97
CA LYS A 217 -12.54 18.57 -8.16
C LYS A 217 -12.31 19.61 -9.25
N MET A 218 -12.11 19.19 -10.49
CA MET A 218 -11.96 20.09 -11.62
C MET A 218 -13.26 20.88 -11.88
N ALA A 219 -13.13 22.17 -12.16
CA ALA A 219 -14.25 23.03 -12.52
C ALA A 219 -14.75 22.79 -13.95
N HIS A 220 -16.07 22.89 -14.12
CA HIS A 220 -16.77 22.90 -15.40
C HIS A 220 -17.85 23.98 -15.39
N GLY A 221 -18.12 24.56 -16.55
CA GLY A 221 -19.08 25.65 -16.71
C GLY A 221 -18.64 26.96 -16.05
N TRP A 222 -19.62 27.75 -15.62
CA TRP A 222 -19.38 29.02 -14.94
C TRP A 222 -18.86 28.81 -13.52
N LYS A 223 -17.74 29.47 -13.17
CA LYS A 223 -17.17 29.46 -11.82
C LYS A 223 -16.76 30.88 -11.43
N GLU A 224 -17.24 31.34 -10.28
CA GLU A 224 -16.79 32.59 -9.67
C GLU A 224 -15.56 32.34 -8.81
N LEU A 225 -14.50 33.09 -9.07
CA LEU A 225 -13.20 33.03 -8.38
C LEU A 225 -12.76 34.45 -8.05
N ASP A 226 -12.55 34.74 -6.76
CA ASP A 226 -12.10 36.05 -6.26
C ASP A 226 -12.90 37.24 -6.83
N GLY A 227 -14.23 37.08 -6.95
CA GLY A 227 -15.15 38.10 -7.44
C GLY A 227 -15.18 38.29 -8.97
N ALA A 228 -14.54 37.40 -9.73
CA ALA A 228 -14.62 37.37 -11.19
C ALA A 228 -15.18 36.04 -11.69
N TRP A 229 -15.99 36.09 -12.75
CA TRP A 229 -16.52 34.89 -13.40
C TRP A 229 -15.58 34.38 -14.48
N TYR A 230 -15.42 33.07 -14.52
CA TYR A 230 -14.67 32.32 -15.51
C TYR A 230 -15.60 31.25 -16.11
N TYR A 231 -15.32 30.83 -17.34
CA TYR A 231 -16.02 29.73 -17.97
C TYR A 231 -15.05 28.61 -18.33
N PHE A 232 -15.34 27.40 -17.89
CA PHE A 232 -14.60 26.18 -18.22
C PHE A 232 -15.47 25.30 -19.12
N ASN A 233 -14.92 24.77 -20.20
CA ASN A 233 -15.67 23.86 -21.07
C ASN A 233 -15.84 22.45 -20.45
N ASP A 234 -16.46 21.52 -21.19
CA ASP A 234 -16.69 20.15 -20.72
C ASP A 234 -15.39 19.35 -20.50
N ALA A 235 -14.28 19.76 -21.10
CA ALA A 235 -12.95 19.21 -20.82
C ALA A 235 -12.23 19.96 -19.67
N GLY A 236 -12.87 20.96 -19.05
CA GLY A 236 -12.28 21.77 -17.98
C GLY A 236 -11.31 22.84 -18.46
N HIS A 237 -11.20 23.09 -19.77
CA HIS A 237 -10.34 24.14 -20.29
C HIS A 237 -11.01 25.50 -20.03
N MET A 238 -10.27 26.42 -19.43
CA MET A 238 -10.68 27.80 -19.25
C MET A 238 -10.80 28.48 -20.62
N MET A 239 -11.99 28.96 -20.93
CA MET A 239 -12.26 29.66 -22.19
C MET A 239 -11.86 31.13 -22.10
N THR A 240 -11.43 31.68 -23.23
CA THR A 240 -11.13 33.10 -23.41
C THR A 240 -11.73 33.62 -24.71
N GLY A 241 -11.83 34.94 -24.84
CA GLY A 241 -12.46 35.62 -25.96
C GLY A 241 -13.99 35.49 -25.95
N TRP A 242 -14.59 35.56 -27.14
CA TRP A 242 -16.03 35.39 -27.30
C TRP A 242 -16.44 33.93 -27.10
N ILE A 243 -17.48 33.72 -26.30
CA ILE A 243 -18.18 32.43 -26.23
C ILE A 243 -19.68 32.65 -26.45
N GLN A 244 -20.35 31.62 -26.97
CA GLN A 244 -21.80 31.60 -27.13
C GLN A 244 -22.39 30.41 -26.37
N LEU A 245 -23.32 30.70 -25.46
CA LEU A 245 -24.01 29.70 -24.65
C LEU A 245 -25.52 29.89 -24.82
N SER A 246 -26.20 28.88 -25.36
CA SER A 246 -27.66 28.91 -25.57
C SER A 246 -28.16 30.18 -26.29
N GLY A 247 -27.41 30.63 -27.29
CA GLY A 247 -27.72 31.84 -28.08
C GLY A 247 -27.28 33.17 -27.46
N VAL A 248 -26.78 33.18 -26.22
CA VAL A 248 -26.28 34.38 -25.54
C VAL A 248 -24.76 34.48 -25.69
N TYR A 249 -24.27 35.66 -26.06
CA TYR A 249 -22.84 35.94 -26.19
C TYR A 249 -22.27 36.51 -24.89
N TYR A 250 -21.08 36.02 -24.54
CA TYR A 250 -20.27 36.50 -23.43
C TYR A 250 -18.85 36.77 -23.93
N TYR A 251 -18.14 37.66 -23.24
CA TYR A 251 -16.74 37.92 -23.53
C TYR A 251 -15.88 37.67 -22.29
N LEU A 252 -14.87 36.82 -22.45
CA LEU A 252 -13.89 36.47 -21.44
C LEU A 252 -12.58 37.13 -21.88
N ASP A 253 -11.96 37.89 -20.98
CA ASP A 253 -10.73 38.61 -21.29
C ASP A 253 -9.64 37.64 -21.83
N PRO A 254 -9.03 37.89 -23.00
CA PRO A 254 -8.04 37.00 -23.60
C PRO A 254 -6.82 36.69 -22.75
N SER A 255 -6.42 37.62 -21.87
CA SER A 255 -5.21 37.50 -21.06
C SER A 255 -5.47 36.82 -19.71
N THR A 256 -6.63 37.10 -19.11
CA THR A 256 -6.96 36.69 -17.74
C THR A 256 -8.06 35.65 -17.67
N GLY A 257 -8.94 35.54 -18.67
CA GLY A 257 -10.13 34.69 -18.68
C GLY A 257 -11.33 35.26 -17.91
N LYS A 258 -11.23 36.48 -17.35
CA LYS A 258 -12.30 37.10 -16.57
C LYS A 258 -13.44 37.54 -17.48
N MET A 259 -14.67 37.22 -17.12
CA MET A 259 -15.87 37.65 -17.82
C MET A 259 -16.07 39.16 -17.70
N ALA A 260 -16.36 39.80 -18.84
CA ALA A 260 -16.84 41.17 -18.85
C ALA A 260 -18.27 41.24 -18.29
N ALA A 261 -18.49 42.06 -17.27
CA ALA A 261 -19.81 42.29 -16.68
C ALA A 261 -19.97 43.75 -16.27
N ASN A 262 -21.19 44.27 -16.43
CA ASN A 262 -21.58 45.63 -16.05
C ASN A 262 -20.62 46.70 -16.60
N THR A 263 -20.25 46.57 -17.88
CA THR A 263 -19.20 47.38 -18.50
C THR A 263 -19.40 47.50 -20.01
N THR A 264 -18.70 48.43 -20.63
CA THR A 264 -18.56 48.56 -22.09
C THR A 264 -17.10 48.39 -22.46
N LEU A 265 -16.80 47.44 -23.35
CA LEU A 265 -15.45 47.18 -23.84
C LEU A 265 -15.34 47.55 -25.32
N THR A 266 -14.20 48.08 -25.73
CA THR A 266 -13.85 48.22 -27.15
C THR A 266 -12.96 47.06 -27.56
N ILE A 267 -13.47 46.20 -28.46
CA ILE A 267 -12.81 44.99 -28.95
C ILE A 267 -12.67 45.15 -30.47
N ASP A 268 -11.44 45.10 -30.97
CA ASP A 268 -11.11 45.32 -32.39
C ASP A 268 -11.71 46.61 -32.97
N GLY A 269 -11.75 47.68 -32.16
CA GLY A 269 -12.27 48.99 -32.56
C GLY A 269 -13.80 49.13 -32.49
N VAL A 270 -14.52 48.09 -32.07
CA VAL A 270 -15.99 48.10 -31.90
C VAL A 270 -16.35 48.07 -30.42
N SER A 271 -17.28 48.93 -30.00
CA SER A 271 -17.76 48.97 -28.60
C SER A 271 -18.91 47.99 -28.36
N TYR A 272 -18.79 47.19 -27.31
CA TYR A 272 -19.77 46.19 -26.87
C TYR A 272 -20.12 46.42 -25.39
N THR A 273 -21.41 46.49 -25.07
CA THR A 273 -21.91 46.66 -23.70
C THR A 273 -22.37 45.33 -23.13
N PHE A 274 -22.00 45.04 -21.89
CA PHE A 274 -22.29 43.80 -21.18
C PHE A 274 -23.09 44.08 -19.91
N ALA A 275 -24.17 43.32 -19.71
CA ALA A 275 -25.01 43.38 -18.53
C ALA A 275 -24.28 42.88 -17.26
N SER A 276 -24.90 43.01 -16.09
CA SER A 276 -24.33 42.56 -14.81
C SER A 276 -24.08 41.04 -14.75
N ASN A 277 -24.82 40.24 -15.51
CA ASN A 277 -24.58 38.80 -15.66
C ASN A 277 -23.61 38.46 -16.81
N GLY A 278 -22.98 39.48 -17.42
CA GLY A 278 -22.03 39.36 -18.53
C GLY A 278 -22.63 39.11 -19.91
N ALA A 279 -23.95 39.05 -20.03
CA ALA A 279 -24.60 38.90 -21.33
C ALA A 279 -24.36 40.16 -22.18
N TYR A 280 -23.91 39.97 -23.42
CA TYR A 280 -23.80 41.05 -24.40
C TYR A 280 -25.18 41.65 -24.69
N GLN A 281 -25.29 42.97 -24.56
CA GLN A 281 -26.50 43.73 -24.82
C GLN A 281 -26.48 44.25 -26.26
N ASN A 282 -27.17 43.53 -27.15
CA ASN A 282 -27.29 43.90 -28.55
C ASN A 282 -28.03 45.25 -28.68
N SER A 283 -27.28 46.31 -29.01
CA SER A 283 -27.84 47.65 -29.11
C SER A 283 -28.00 48.15 -30.55
N ASN A 284 -27.36 47.55 -31.57
CA ASN A 284 -27.58 47.87 -33.01
C ASN A 284 -26.72 47.06 -34.02
N SER A 285 -26.05 45.97 -33.63
CA SER A 285 -25.13 45.22 -34.49
C SER A 285 -25.34 43.72 -34.30
N GLY A 286 -25.44 42.98 -35.40
CA GLY A 286 -25.55 41.52 -35.41
C GLY A 286 -24.43 40.82 -34.63
N ALA A 287 -24.47 39.48 -34.60
CA ALA A 287 -23.53 38.64 -33.85
C ALA A 287 -22.08 39.18 -33.90
N PRO A 288 -21.33 39.18 -32.78
CA PRO A 288 -19.95 39.64 -32.75
C PRO A 288 -19.14 38.99 -33.88
N SER A 289 -18.30 39.77 -34.57
CA SER A 289 -17.38 39.23 -35.58
C SER A 289 -16.34 38.35 -34.89
N THR A 290 -16.66 37.07 -34.71
CA THR A 290 -15.84 36.14 -33.95
C THR A 290 -14.70 35.60 -34.80
N GLY A 291 -13.49 36.09 -34.58
CA GLY A 291 -12.28 35.39 -35.00
C GLY A 291 -12.10 34.09 -34.22
N GLY A 292 -12.54 32.96 -34.79
CA GLY A 292 -11.94 31.65 -34.58
C GLY A 292 -12.29 30.81 -33.33
N ASN A 293 -13.12 31.24 -32.37
CA ASN A 293 -13.45 30.40 -31.19
C ASN A 293 -14.95 30.39 -30.83
N VAL A 294 -15.82 30.27 -31.84
CA VAL A 294 -17.27 30.54 -31.74
C VAL A 294 -18.08 29.43 -31.09
N SER A 295 -17.52 28.24 -30.88
CA SER A 295 -18.30 27.10 -30.41
C SER A 295 -17.59 26.40 -29.25
N ALA A 296 -18.13 26.58 -28.05
CA ALA A 296 -18.08 25.50 -27.07
C ALA A 296 -18.81 24.30 -27.72
N PRO A 297 -18.19 23.11 -27.81
CA PRO A 297 -18.86 21.95 -28.37
C PRO A 297 -20.17 21.74 -27.60
N GLY A 298 -21.27 21.66 -28.35
CA GLY A 298 -22.59 21.45 -27.78
C GLY A 298 -22.67 20.10 -27.06
N SER A 299 -23.52 20.06 -26.05
CA SER A 299 -24.02 18.86 -25.37
C SER A 299 -24.22 17.71 -26.36
N GLY A 300 -23.31 16.73 -26.35
CA GLY A 300 -23.33 15.64 -27.32
C GLY A 300 -22.21 14.64 -27.08
N THR A 301 -22.58 13.50 -26.49
CA THR A 301 -21.83 12.24 -26.34
C THR A 301 -20.76 12.16 -25.25
N ASN A 302 -20.93 11.15 -24.38
CA ASN A 302 -20.01 10.69 -23.35
C ASN A 302 -18.59 10.55 -23.91
N ASN A 303 -17.73 11.53 -23.67
CA ASN A 303 -16.30 11.39 -23.87
C ASN A 303 -15.68 10.95 -22.54
N THR A 304 -15.35 9.66 -22.43
CA THR A 304 -14.67 9.05 -21.27
C THR A 304 -13.17 9.33 -21.24
N ASN A 305 -12.67 10.24 -22.08
CA ASN A 305 -11.26 10.56 -22.13
C ASN A 305 -10.92 11.69 -21.17
N ALA A 306 -9.87 11.47 -20.37
CA ALA A 306 -9.33 12.46 -19.45
C ALA A 306 -8.93 13.75 -20.19
N PRO A 307 -9.16 14.92 -19.56
CA PRO A 307 -8.69 16.20 -20.08
C PRO A 307 -7.21 16.17 -20.46
N GLY A 308 -6.87 16.63 -21.68
CA GLY A 308 -5.48 16.75 -22.13
C GLY A 308 -4.87 15.51 -22.81
N THR A 309 -5.63 14.51 -23.24
CA THR A 309 -5.09 13.42 -24.07
C THR A 309 -4.86 13.89 -25.51
N SER A 310 -3.60 14.18 -25.86
CA SER A 310 -3.17 14.32 -27.24
C SER A 310 -3.16 12.96 -27.94
N ASN A 311 -3.85 12.87 -29.08
CA ASN A 311 -3.83 11.71 -29.96
C ASN A 311 -2.40 11.48 -30.49
N ASN A 312 -1.68 10.54 -29.87
CA ASN A 312 -0.65 9.77 -30.55
C ASN A 312 -1.05 8.30 -30.46
N ASN A 313 -1.63 7.81 -31.55
CA ASN A 313 -1.79 6.39 -31.78
C ASN A 313 -0.38 5.78 -31.97
N THR A 314 0.18 5.24 -30.89
CA THR A 314 1.10 4.11 -30.98
C THR A 314 0.58 3.01 -30.07
N ASN A 315 -0.17 2.11 -30.70
CA ASN A 315 -0.31 0.74 -30.26
C ASN A 315 1.09 0.13 -30.05
N THR A 316 1.58 0.04 -28.81
CA THR A 316 2.62 -0.93 -28.42
C THR A 316 2.54 -1.26 -26.94
N SER A 317 2.12 -2.49 -26.68
CA SER A 317 2.55 -3.35 -25.59
C SER A 317 4.08 -3.38 -25.41
N GLY A 318 4.55 -3.52 -24.17
CA GLY A 318 5.76 -4.29 -23.89
C GLY A 318 6.76 -3.60 -22.96
N GLY A 319 7.30 -4.39 -22.03
CA GLY A 319 8.27 -4.01 -21.01
C GLY A 319 9.66 -3.59 -21.52
N PRO A 320 10.62 -3.38 -20.62
CA PRO A 320 11.96 -2.97 -20.99
C PRO A 320 12.82 -4.19 -21.35
N GLY A 321 13.61 -4.07 -22.42
CA GLY A 321 14.73 -4.98 -22.67
C GLY A 321 15.15 -5.10 -24.12
N GLY A 322 15.80 -4.06 -24.66
CA GLY A 322 16.47 -4.13 -25.95
C GLY A 322 17.75 -4.98 -25.89
N SER A 323 17.96 -5.81 -26.91
CA SER A 323 19.24 -6.42 -27.24
C SER A 323 19.64 -6.00 -28.65
N SER A 324 20.75 -5.27 -28.77
CA SER A 324 21.48 -5.05 -30.00
C SER A 324 22.44 -6.23 -30.23
N THR A 325 22.43 -6.79 -31.44
CA THR A 325 23.40 -7.79 -31.88
C THR A 325 24.61 -7.11 -32.50
N GLY A 326 25.77 -7.27 -31.86
CA GLY A 326 27.11 -7.03 -32.43
C GLY A 326 28.00 -8.22 -32.06
N ASN A 327 28.55 -8.87 -33.09
CA ASN A 327 29.30 -10.12 -33.03
C ASN A 327 30.73 -9.94 -32.47
N GLY A 328 31.27 -10.89 -31.68
CA GLY A 328 32.68 -10.89 -31.28
C GLY A 328 33.09 -11.80 -30.10
N SER A 329 33.35 -13.08 -30.39
CA SER A 329 34.31 -14.07 -29.84
C SER A 329 35.04 -13.92 -28.47
N LEU A 330 35.23 -15.09 -27.82
CA LEU A 330 36.18 -15.50 -26.74
C LEU A 330 35.79 -15.07 -25.30
N SER A 331 35.91 -15.86 -24.22
CA SER A 331 36.29 -17.25 -23.91
C SER A 331 36.05 -17.50 -22.40
N SER A 332 36.01 -18.77 -22.00
CA SER A 332 36.26 -19.39 -20.67
C SER A 332 35.17 -19.38 -19.56
N ALA A 333 34.61 -20.59 -19.36
CA ALA A 333 34.12 -21.13 -18.09
C ALA A 333 35.30 -21.43 -17.13
N PRO A 334 35.08 -21.76 -15.82
CA PRO A 334 34.49 -23.03 -15.35
C PRO A 334 33.49 -22.81 -14.20
N GLY A 335 32.69 -23.75 -13.71
CA GLY A 335 32.61 -25.20 -13.83
C GLY A 335 31.96 -25.71 -12.53
N SER A 336 30.83 -26.39 -12.66
CA SER A 336 30.14 -27.12 -11.59
C SER A 336 30.92 -28.37 -11.18
N SER A 337 30.80 -28.78 -9.93
CA SER A 337 30.98 -30.17 -9.55
C SER A 337 30.06 -30.55 -8.40
N ASP A 338 29.19 -31.50 -8.68
CA ASP A 338 28.48 -32.36 -7.72
C ASP A 338 29.45 -33.05 -6.76
N ASN A 339 28.95 -33.36 -5.56
CA ASN A 339 29.27 -34.62 -4.88
C ASN A 339 28.29 -34.90 -3.74
N THR A 340 27.49 -35.94 -3.90
CA THR A 340 26.95 -36.78 -2.81
C THR A 340 28.05 -37.71 -2.29
N PRO A 341 28.01 -38.14 -1.02
CA PRO A 341 27.73 -39.56 -0.78
C PRO A 341 27.00 -39.91 0.53
N GLY A 342 26.26 -41.03 0.49
CA GLY A 342 26.31 -42.12 1.49
C GLY A 342 25.65 -41.91 2.87
N GLY A 343 24.62 -42.71 3.16
CA GLY A 343 23.81 -42.62 4.38
C GLY A 343 24.32 -43.33 5.65
N SER A 344 23.60 -43.11 6.75
CA SER A 344 23.45 -44.00 7.91
C SER A 344 22.20 -43.62 8.70
N SER A 345 21.69 -44.57 9.48
CA SER A 345 20.31 -44.73 9.96
C SER A 345 20.06 -44.33 11.43
N SER A 346 18.96 -43.57 11.66
CA SER A 346 18.05 -43.51 12.84
C SER A 346 18.55 -43.06 14.24
N PRO A 347 17.66 -42.64 15.19
CA PRO A 347 16.25 -42.18 15.09
C PRO A 347 15.96 -40.82 15.81
N GLY A 348 14.81 -40.19 15.54
CA GLY A 348 14.20 -39.21 16.48
C GLY A 348 13.56 -37.95 15.87
N GLY A 349 12.28 -38.03 15.52
CA GLY A 349 11.28 -36.95 15.64
C GLY A 349 11.56 -35.57 15.04
N SER A 350 11.71 -35.45 13.73
CA SER A 350 11.81 -34.16 13.02
C SER A 350 10.48 -33.69 12.40
N ASN A 351 9.36 -33.82 13.12
CA ASN A 351 8.10 -33.27 12.64
C ASN A 351 7.90 -31.86 13.23
N ALA A 352 8.23 -30.85 12.44
CA ALA A 352 7.65 -29.52 12.61
C ALA A 352 6.12 -29.64 12.63
N PRO A 353 5.37 -28.68 13.23
CA PRO A 353 3.91 -28.69 13.15
C PRO A 353 3.46 -28.77 11.69
N GLY A 354 3.00 -29.95 11.27
CA GLY A 354 2.55 -30.25 9.91
C GLY A 354 1.06 -30.56 9.95
N GLY A 355 0.26 -29.70 9.33
CA GLY A 355 -1.15 -29.95 9.08
C GLY A 355 -1.39 -30.17 7.59
N SER A 356 -1.85 -31.37 7.22
CA SER A 356 -2.58 -31.57 5.96
C SER A 356 -4.07 -31.49 6.25
N SER A 357 -4.81 -30.55 5.64
CA SER A 357 -6.18 -30.75 5.16
C SER A 357 -6.68 -29.51 4.44
N SER A 358 -7.24 -29.75 3.26
CA SER A 358 -8.17 -28.88 2.53
C SER A 358 -9.39 -28.51 3.38
N ASN A 359 -9.76 -27.22 3.39
CA ASN A 359 -10.95 -26.67 2.69
C ASN A 359 -11.49 -25.39 3.37
N ASN A 360 -11.82 -24.39 2.53
CA ASN A 360 -12.75 -23.26 2.72
C ASN A 360 -12.73 -22.45 4.02
N GLY A 361 -11.94 -21.36 4.03
CA GLY A 361 -12.10 -20.28 5.00
C GLY A 361 -10.96 -19.25 5.02
N VAL A 362 -11.03 -18.24 4.15
CA VAL A 362 -10.52 -16.85 4.32
C VAL A 362 -8.99 -16.60 4.51
N TYR A 363 -8.11 -17.58 4.43
CA TYR A 363 -6.65 -17.32 4.42
C TYR A 363 -5.97 -17.93 3.20
N GLN A 364 -6.03 -17.24 2.05
CA GLN A 364 -4.94 -17.39 1.10
C GLN A 364 -3.83 -16.48 1.60
N LEU A 365 -2.73 -17.02 2.12
CA LEU A 365 -1.41 -16.77 1.55
C LEU A 365 -0.36 -17.79 2.07
N ALA A 366 0.25 -18.58 1.17
CA ALA A 366 1.44 -19.41 1.40
C ALA A 366 2.73 -18.56 1.39
N PRO A 367 3.86 -19.04 1.93
CA PRO A 367 5.14 -18.32 1.85
C PRO A 367 5.49 -17.95 0.39
N GLY A 368 5.73 -16.66 0.12
CA GLY A 368 6.13 -16.19 -1.22
C GLY A 368 5.02 -15.61 -2.10
N LEU A 369 3.92 -15.10 -1.53
CA LEU A 369 2.94 -14.37 -2.33
C LEU A 369 3.44 -13.00 -2.77
N THR A 370 3.56 -12.89 -4.09
CA THR A 370 3.97 -11.71 -4.84
C THR A 370 2.82 -10.75 -5.10
N ASN A 371 1.58 -11.20 -4.94
CA ASN A 371 0.42 -10.44 -5.38
C ASN A 371 -0.14 -9.70 -4.17
N GLY A 372 0.02 -8.38 -4.18
CA GLY A 372 -0.52 -7.46 -3.18
C GLY A 372 -2.04 -7.32 -3.26
N PRO A 373 -2.59 -6.17 -2.82
CA PRO A 373 -3.98 -5.82 -3.13
C PRO A 373 -4.22 -5.96 -4.64
N GLY A 374 -5.40 -6.44 -5.03
CA GLY A 374 -5.74 -6.76 -6.40
C GLY A 374 -7.19 -7.15 -6.56
#